data_AF-A0A2J8PAL8-F1
#
_entry.id   AF-A0A2J8PAL8-F1
#
_cell.length_a   1.000
_cell.length_b   1.000
_cell.length_c   1.000
_cell.angle_alpha   90.00
_cell.angle_beta   90.00
_cell.angle_gamma   90.00
#
_symmetry.space_group_name_H-M   'P 1'
#
loop_
_entity.id
_entity.type
_entity.pdbx_description
1 polymer ?
#
loop_
_entity_poly.entity_id
_entity_poly.type
_entity_poly.pdbx_seq_one_letter_code
_entity_poly.pdbx_strand_id
1 'polypeptide(L)'
;MDHHCPWVNNCVGENNQKYFVLFTMYIALISLHALIMVGFHFLHCFEEDWTKCSSFSPPTTVILLILLCFEGLLFLIFTSVMFGTQVHSICTDET
;
A
#
# COMPACT_ATOMS: atom_id res chain seq x y z
N MET A 1 -17.72 -13.35 14.76
CA MET A 1 -16.99 -13.40 13.47
C MET A 1 -17.29 -12.07 12.81
N ASP A 2 -16.27 -11.30 12.43
CA ASP A 2 -16.49 -9.94 11.94
C ASP A 2 -16.93 -10.03 10.47
N HIS A 3 -16.13 -10.72 9.64
CA HIS A 3 -16.44 -10.95 8.23
C HIS A 3 -15.58 -12.06 7.61
N HIS A 4 -16.00 -12.57 6.45
CA HIS A 4 -15.14 -13.39 5.60
C HIS A 4 -14.37 -12.49 4.63
N CYS A 5 -13.04 -12.60 4.62
CA CYS A 5 -12.19 -11.78 3.76
C CYS A 5 -11.57 -12.65 2.65
N PRO A 6 -12.03 -12.50 1.39
CA PRO A 6 -11.52 -13.30 0.27
C PRO A 6 -10.02 -13.11 0.02
N TRP A 7 -9.48 -11.93 0.34
CA TRP A 7 -8.09 -11.56 0.10
C TRP A 7 -7.09 -12.34 0.94
N VAL A 8 -7.49 -12.75 2.15
CA VAL A 8 -6.70 -13.64 3.02
C VAL A 8 -7.22 -15.08 2.98
N ASN A 9 -8.21 -15.35 2.11
CA ASN A 9 -8.89 -16.63 1.97
C ASN A 9 -9.30 -17.24 3.32
N ASN A 10 -9.79 -16.40 4.24
CA ASN A 10 -10.09 -16.80 5.61
C ASN A 10 -11.16 -15.89 6.25
N CYS A 11 -11.81 -16.40 7.29
CA CYS A 11 -12.65 -15.58 8.15
C CYS A 11 -11.77 -14.72 9.08
N VAL A 12 -12.19 -13.49 9.31
CA VAL A 12 -11.58 -12.56 10.28
C VAL A 12 -12.52 -12.43 11.49
N GLY A 13 -11.95 -12.52 12.68
CA GLY A 13 -12.64 -12.31 13.95
C GLY A 13 -11.69 -12.45 15.12
N GLU A 14 -12.22 -12.57 16.33
CA GLU A 14 -11.49 -12.51 17.60
C GLU A 14 -10.13 -13.25 17.63
N ASN A 15 -10.07 -14.48 17.11
CA ASN A 15 -8.85 -15.29 17.15
C ASN A 15 -7.73 -14.83 16.18
N ASN A 16 -8.04 -13.98 15.19
CA ASN A 16 -7.05 -13.50 14.21
C ASN A 16 -7.15 -12.00 13.88
N GLN A 17 -8.01 -11.25 14.57
CA GLN A 17 -8.22 -9.80 14.38
C GLN A 17 -6.91 -9.03 14.51
N LYS A 18 -6.08 -9.35 15.52
CA LYS A 18 -4.74 -8.75 15.69
C LYS A 18 -3.86 -8.91 14.45
N TYR A 19 -3.83 -10.09 13.86
CA TYR A 19 -3.02 -10.35 12.67
C TYR A 19 -3.54 -9.58 11.46
N PHE A 20 -4.86 -9.46 11.33
CA PHE A 20 -5.50 -8.70 10.26
C PHE A 20 -5.23 -7.19 10.36
N VAL A 21 -5.29 -6.61 11.57
CA VAL A 21 -4.93 -5.21 11.83
C VAL A 21 -3.46 -4.95 11.49
N LEU A 22 -2.55 -5.81 11.92
CA LEU A 22 -1.13 -5.68 11.59
C LEU A 22 -0.89 -5.82 10.08
N PHE A 23 -1.57 -6.76 9.42
CA PHE A 23 -1.50 -6.94 7.98
C PHE A 23 -1.90 -5.68 7.22
N THR A 24 -3.06 -5.10 7.53
CA THR A 24 -3.53 -3.86 6.87
C THR A 24 -2.60 -2.67 7.14
N MET A 25 -2.08 -2.53 8.36
CA MET A 25 -1.08 -1.51 8.70
C MET A 25 0.21 -1.67 7.89
N TYR A 26 0.76 -2.88 7.79
CA TYR A 26 2.00 -3.11 7.04
C TYR A 26 1.84 -2.86 5.54
N ILE A 27 0.69 -3.21 4.96
CA ILE A 27 0.41 -2.89 3.56
C ILE A 27 0.31 -1.37 3.36
N ALA A 28 -0.36 -0.64 4.25
CA ALA A 28 -0.39 0.83 4.19
C ALA A 28 1.02 1.44 4.26
N LEU A 29 1.86 0.96 5.19
CA LEU A 29 3.23 1.45 5.35
C LEU A 29 4.13 1.14 4.15
N ILE A 30 4.05 -0.06 3.57
CA ILE A 30 4.87 -0.39 2.39
C ILE A 30 4.39 0.34 1.15
N SER A 31 3.08 0.55 0.98
CA SER A 31 2.53 1.39 -0.09
C SER A 31 3.00 2.85 0.04
N LEU A 32 2.97 3.41 1.26
CA LEU A 32 3.51 4.75 1.51
C LEU A 32 5.01 4.83 1.22
N HIS A 33 5.79 3.84 1.67
CA HIS A 33 7.22 3.76 1.39
C HIS A 33 7.51 3.71 -0.11
N ALA A 34 6.76 2.89 -0.86
CA ALA A 34 6.89 2.80 -2.31
C ALA A 34 6.61 4.15 -3.00
N LEU A 35 5.56 4.88 -2.59
CA LEU A 35 5.23 6.20 -3.13
C LEU A 35 6.33 7.24 -2.85
N ILE A 36 6.92 7.21 -1.66
CA ILE A 36 8.05 8.06 -1.29
C ILE A 36 9.26 7.75 -2.19
N MET A 37 9.57 6.46 -2.38
CA MET A 37 10.68 6.03 -3.24
C MET A 37 10.45 6.40 -4.71
N VAL A 38 9.22 6.28 -5.22
CA VAL A 38 8.83 6.76 -6.57
C VAL A 38 9.06 8.27 -6.70
N GLY A 39 8.64 9.04 -5.70
CA GLY A 39 8.86 10.49 -5.66
C GLY A 39 10.34 10.85 -5.71
N PHE A 40 11.17 10.21 -4.88
CA PHE A 40 12.62 10.43 -4.90
C PHE A 40 13.27 10.02 -6.21
N HIS A 41 12.89 8.87 -6.77
CA HIS A 41 13.41 8.42 -8.06
C HIS A 41 13.04 9.38 -9.19
N PHE A 42 11.79 9.87 -9.22
CA PHE A 42 11.35 10.86 -10.19
C PHE A 42 12.14 12.17 -10.08
N LEU A 43 12.34 12.69 -8.86
CA LEU A 43 13.11 13.91 -8.63
C LEU A 43 14.58 13.73 -9.06
N HIS A 44 15.19 12.59 -8.75
CA HIS A 44 16.55 12.29 -9.14
C HIS A 44 16.71 12.18 -10.67
N CYS A 45 15.79 11.48 -11.36
CA CYS A 45 15.81 11.40 -12.82
C CYS A 45 15.42 12.71 -13.52
N PHE A 46 14.79 13.65 -12.82
CA PHE A 46 14.48 14.96 -13.36
C PHE A 46 15.68 15.89 -13.33
N GLU A 47 16.53 15.78 -12.29
CA GLU A 47 17.77 16.54 -12.16
C GLU A 47 18.90 15.99 -13.06
N GLU A 48 18.99 14.66 -13.18
CA GLU A 48 19.92 13.96 -14.07
C GLU A 48 19.32 13.73 -15.47
N ASP A 49 20.15 13.40 -16.47
CA ASP A 49 19.63 12.96 -17.77
C ASP A 49 18.85 11.63 -17.62
N TRP A 50 17.57 11.62 -18.01
CA TRP A 50 16.70 10.42 -18.01
C TRP A 50 17.32 9.17 -18.67
N THR A 51 18.25 9.36 -19.61
CA THR A 51 18.96 8.29 -20.31
C THR A 51 19.96 7.52 -19.44
N LYS A 52 20.37 8.10 -18.30
CA LYS A 52 21.31 7.49 -17.34
C LYS A 52 20.62 6.93 -16.10
N CYS A 53 19.33 7.25 -15.90
CA CYS A 53 18.64 6.99 -14.64
C CYS A 53 18.18 5.52 -14.46
N SER A 54 18.02 4.79 -15.57
CA SER A 54 17.43 3.44 -15.58
C SER A 54 18.07 2.58 -16.66
N SER A 55 18.15 1.27 -16.41
CA SER A 55 18.54 0.28 -17.44
C SER A 55 17.47 0.10 -18.52
N PHE A 56 16.23 0.56 -18.26
CA PHE A 56 15.15 0.56 -19.22
C PHE A 56 15.10 1.86 -20.01
N SER A 57 14.46 1.82 -21.17
CA SER A 57 14.20 3.05 -21.94
C SER A 57 13.39 4.06 -21.11
N PRO A 58 13.62 5.38 -21.27
CA PRO A 58 12.86 6.41 -20.56
C PRO A 58 11.32 6.22 -20.60
N PRO A 59 10.68 5.93 -21.76
CA PRO A 59 9.23 5.74 -21.77
C PRO A 59 8.77 4.51 -20.96
N THR A 60 9.53 3.41 -20.99
CA THR A 60 9.24 2.22 -20.18
C THR A 60 9.30 2.56 -18.69
N THR A 61 10.35 3.26 -18.27
CA THR A 61 10.53 3.67 -16.87
C THR A 61 9.37 4.55 -16.40
N VAL A 62 8.97 5.54 -17.20
CA VAL A 62 7.83 6.41 -16.87
C VAL A 62 6.54 5.62 -16.73
N ILE A 63 6.25 4.67 -17.62
CA ILE A 63 5.04 3.82 -17.53
C ILE A 63 5.07 3.01 -16.24
N LEU A 64 6.20 2.40 -15.89
CA LEU A 64 6.33 1.62 -14.65
C LEU A 64 6.13 2.49 -13.40
N LEU A 65 6.66 3.72 -13.39
CA LEU A 65 6.45 4.67 -12.28
C LEU A 65 4.98 5.08 -12.14
N ILE A 66 4.27 5.30 -13.25
CA ILE A 66 2.84 5.63 -13.24
C ILE A 66 2.02 4.46 -12.67
N LEU A 67 2.29 3.23 -13.12
CA LEU A 67 1.60 2.04 -12.63
C LEU A 67 1.84 1.82 -11.14
N LEU A 68 3.10 1.94 -10.69
CA LEU A 68 3.46 1.79 -9.29
C LEU A 68 2.85 2.88 -8.41
N CYS A 69 2.76 4.12 -8.92
CA CYS A 69 2.09 5.22 -8.21
C CYS A 69 0.59 4.96 -8.06
N PHE A 70 -0.07 4.51 -9.14
CA PHE A 70 -1.49 4.16 -9.10
C PHE A 70 -1.77 3.01 -8.13
N GLU A 71 -0.99 1.93 -8.20
CA GLU A 71 -1.09 0.78 -7.30
C GLU A 71 -0.85 1.20 -5.84
N GLY A 72 0.22 1.95 -5.60
CA GLY A 72 0.59 2.43 -4.26
C GLY A 72 -0.50 3.28 -3.63
N LEU A 73 -1.10 4.22 -4.38
CA LEU A 73 -2.20 5.06 -3.88
C LEU A 73 -3.45 4.24 -3.58
N LEU A 74 -3.82 3.32 -4.48
CA LEU A 74 -4.99 2.47 -4.32
C LEU A 74 -4.89 1.63 -3.04
N PHE A 75 -3.77 0.91 -2.87
CA PHE A 75 -3.57 0.07 -1.70
C PHE A 75 -3.39 0.88 -0.42
N LEU A 76 -2.70 2.03 -0.46
CA LEU A 76 -2.55 2.91 0.70
C LEU A 76 -3.91 3.37 1.23
N ILE A 77 -4.77 3.90 0.36
CA ILE A 77 -6.09 4.42 0.76
C ILE A 77 -6.96 3.27 1.28
N PHE A 78 -7.07 2.19 0.50
CA PHE A 78 -7.91 1.05 0.84
C PHE A 78 -7.52 0.44 2.20
N THR A 79 -6.23 0.13 2.40
CA THR A 79 -5.76 -0.51 3.62
C THR A 79 -5.72 0.43 4.83
N SER A 80 -5.51 1.73 4.63
CA SER A 80 -5.62 2.72 5.71
C SER A 80 -7.06 2.84 6.23
N VAL A 81 -8.05 2.84 5.34
CA VAL A 81 -9.47 2.85 5.73
C VAL A 81 -9.81 1.56 6.48
N MET A 82 -9.41 0.40 5.96
CA MET A 82 -9.65 -0.88 6.65
C MET A 82 -8.99 -0.92 8.03
N PHE A 83 -7.73 -0.49 8.14
CA PHE A 83 -7.04 -0.37 9.42
C PHE A 83 -7.81 0.51 10.40
N GLY A 84 -8.24 1.70 9.95
CA GLY A 84 -9.03 2.64 10.78
C GLY A 84 -10.34 2.03 11.27
N THR A 85 -11.09 1.35 10.40
CA THR A 85 -12.34 0.68 10.79
C THR A 85 -12.12 -0.42 11.82
N GLN A 86 -11.06 -1.22 11.66
CA GLN A 86 -10.73 -2.29 12.61
C GLN A 86 -10.26 -1.75 13.96
N VAL A 87 -9.46 -0.68 13.97
CA VAL A 87 -9.07 0.00 15.21
C VAL A 87 -10.29 0.61 15.90
N HIS A 88 -11.22 1.22 15.15
CA HIS A 88 -12.46 1.74 15.72
C HIS A 88 -13.28 0.63 16.39
N SER A 89 -13.52 -0.49 15.71
CA SER A 89 -14.20 -1.66 16.25
C SER A 89 -13.57 -2.18 17.55
N ILE A 90 -12.23 -2.24 17.62
CA ILE A 90 -11.50 -2.60 18.85
C ILE A 90 -11.73 -1.56 19.96
N CYS A 91 -11.72 -0.27 19.63
CA CYS A 91 -11.91 0.79 20.63
C CYS A 91 -13.34 0.85 21.18
N THR A 92 -14.35 0.47 20.38
CA THR A 92 -15.76 0.44 20.79
C THR A 92 -16.22 -0.91 21.31
N ASP A 93 -15.34 -1.91 21.33
CA ASP A 93 -15.64 -3.30 21.71
C ASP A 93 -16.81 -3.89 20.88
N GLU A 94 -16.85 -3.55 19.58
CA GLU A 94 -17.81 -4.07 18.61
C GLU A 94 -17.10 -5.03 17.65
N THR A 95 -17.68 -6.22 17.42
CA THR A 95 -17.21 -7.19 16.41
C THR A 95 -17.83 -6.93 15.04
#